data_AF-A0A4Q0QEN2-F1
#
_entry.id   AF-A0A4Q0QEN2-F1
#
_cell.length_a   1.000
_cell.length_b   1.000
_cell.length_c   1.000
_cell.angle_alpha   90.00
_cell.angle_beta   90.00
_cell.angle_gamma   90.00
#
_symmetry.space_group_name_H-M   'P 1'
#
loop_
_entity.id
_entity.type
_entity.pdbx_description
1 polymer ?
#
loop_
_entity_poly.entity_id
_entity_poly.type
_entity_poly.pdbx_seq_one_letter_code
_entity_poly.pdbx_strand_id
1 'polypeptide(L)'
;MIERAKVDPALASYPGIERRAVCPLCGDGTNAFGSLGGFAYPGGLERHLTGYGNMHQCTVLGTAFKLSAEYLHERLLASDRAEKEREQERRQTEPMVRHAAQEPPAFLYQTEWRGPARGEAKMGEAEQRLRNLDFEIVVEGNVRTYRFVQDDWLVLADPRVANKIEFEVTSLSKPKKKPQHWRANTFYMLDSYAVDIPGKFRKRLQQAIDSFDDAAKS
;
A
#
# COMPACT_ATOMS: atom_id res chain seq x y z
N MET A 1 -2.26 -43.02 4.39
CA MET A 1 -0.89 -42.78 3.89
C MET A 1 -1.06 -41.99 2.59
N ILE A 2 -0.54 -40.76 2.48
CA ILE A 2 -0.66 -39.98 1.23
C ILE A 2 0.45 -40.45 0.29
N GLU A 3 0.09 -41.11 -0.80
CA GLU A 3 1.05 -41.54 -1.79
C GLU A 3 1.47 -40.37 -2.70
N ARG A 4 2.72 -40.39 -3.17
CA ARG A 4 3.18 -39.43 -4.19
C ARG A 4 2.43 -39.64 -5.48
N ALA A 5 2.18 -38.56 -6.22
CA ALA A 5 1.63 -38.63 -7.57
C ALA A 5 2.53 -39.54 -8.42
N LYS A 6 1.98 -40.64 -8.91
CA LYS A 6 2.68 -41.58 -9.80
C LYS A 6 2.48 -41.08 -11.23
N VAL A 7 3.58 -40.86 -11.93
CA VAL A 7 3.54 -40.62 -13.38
C VAL A 7 3.12 -41.93 -14.04
N ASP A 8 2.17 -41.86 -14.97
CA ASP A 8 1.73 -43.06 -15.68
C ASP A 8 2.87 -43.57 -16.59
N PRO A 9 3.39 -44.80 -16.38
CA PRO A 9 4.48 -45.34 -17.17
C PRO A 9 4.10 -45.59 -18.64
N ALA A 10 2.81 -45.79 -18.95
CA ALA A 10 2.33 -45.89 -20.34
C ALA A 10 2.41 -44.55 -21.08
N LEU A 11 2.44 -43.42 -20.34
CA LEU A 11 2.48 -42.06 -20.86
C LEU A 11 3.88 -41.44 -20.83
N ALA A 12 4.82 -42.07 -20.14
CA ALA A 12 6.21 -41.60 -20.00
C ALA A 12 7.10 -41.92 -21.22
N SER A 13 6.63 -42.75 -22.16
CA SER A 13 7.47 -43.36 -23.21
C SER A 13 7.40 -42.67 -24.59
N TYR A 14 6.58 -41.64 -24.79
CA TYR A 14 6.44 -40.97 -26.09
C TYR A 14 7.24 -39.65 -26.16
N PRO A 15 8.19 -39.51 -27.11
CA PRO A 15 8.95 -38.27 -27.27
C PRO A 15 8.01 -37.12 -27.74
N GLY A 16 7.94 -36.05 -26.94
CA GLY A 16 7.12 -34.86 -27.22
C GLY A 16 5.83 -34.73 -26.38
N ILE A 17 5.52 -35.71 -25.53
CA ILE A 17 4.35 -35.65 -24.62
C ILE A 17 4.83 -35.27 -23.22
N GLU A 18 4.29 -34.17 -22.67
CA GLU A 18 4.51 -33.79 -21.27
C GLU A 18 4.07 -34.93 -20.34
N ARG A 19 4.92 -35.32 -19.38
CA ARG A 19 4.59 -36.34 -18.38
C ARG A 19 3.25 -35.99 -17.72
N ARG A 20 2.32 -36.94 -17.66
CA ARG A 20 1.00 -36.76 -17.06
C ARG A 20 0.91 -37.50 -15.73
N ALA A 21 0.24 -36.89 -14.76
CA ALA A 21 -0.02 -37.48 -13.46
C ALA A 21 -1.47 -37.23 -13.03
N VAL A 22 -2.08 -38.25 -12.44
CA VAL A 22 -3.39 -38.13 -11.77
C VAL A 22 -3.18 -37.49 -10.40
N CYS A 23 -4.15 -36.69 -9.94
CA CYS A 23 -4.09 -36.12 -8.60
C CYS A 23 -4.24 -37.24 -7.55
N PRO A 24 -3.25 -37.43 -6.64
CA PRO A 24 -3.33 -38.50 -5.63
C PRO A 24 -4.36 -38.21 -4.53
N LEU A 25 -4.89 -36.98 -4.46
CA LEU A 25 -5.85 -36.57 -3.44
C LEU A 25 -7.29 -36.84 -3.86
N CYS A 26 -7.70 -36.32 -5.02
CA CYS A 26 -9.08 -36.48 -5.52
C CYS A 26 -9.23 -37.57 -6.58
N GLY A 27 -8.12 -38.10 -7.13
CA GLY A 27 -8.17 -39.05 -8.24
C GLY A 27 -8.48 -38.41 -9.60
N ASP A 28 -8.63 -37.09 -9.69
CA ASP A 28 -8.94 -36.42 -10.95
C ASP A 28 -7.77 -36.38 -11.93
N GLY A 29 -8.11 -36.32 -13.21
CA GLY A 29 -7.23 -36.05 -14.34
C GLY A 29 -7.98 -35.32 -15.45
N THR A 30 -7.26 -34.62 -16.33
CA THR A 30 -7.90 -33.98 -17.49
C THR A 30 -8.26 -35.04 -18.54
N ASN A 31 -9.52 -35.04 -19.00
CA ASN A 31 -10.03 -35.90 -20.08
C ASN A 31 -10.37 -35.07 -21.33
N ALA A 32 -9.46 -34.19 -21.77
CA ALA A 32 -9.68 -33.49 -23.04
C ALA A 32 -9.51 -34.49 -24.19
N PHE A 33 -10.38 -34.39 -25.21
CA PHE A 33 -10.35 -35.27 -26.38
C PHE A 33 -8.95 -35.22 -27.02
N GLY A 34 -8.24 -36.35 -27.09
CA GLY A 34 -6.86 -36.42 -27.60
C GLY A 34 -5.74 -36.12 -26.58
N SER A 35 -6.06 -35.81 -25.33
CA SER A 35 -5.08 -35.75 -24.23
C SER A 35 -5.06 -37.06 -23.45
N LEU A 36 -3.87 -37.58 -23.21
CA LEU A 36 -3.65 -38.72 -22.32
C LEU A 36 -4.08 -38.32 -20.90
N GLY A 37 -4.88 -39.16 -20.25
CA GLY A 37 -5.52 -38.84 -18.97
C GLY A 37 -4.53 -38.32 -17.92
N GLY A 38 -4.90 -37.24 -17.23
CA GLY A 38 -4.09 -36.65 -16.15
C GLY A 38 -3.65 -35.21 -16.38
N PHE A 39 -3.06 -34.60 -15.35
CA PHE A 39 -2.53 -33.24 -15.40
C PHE A 39 -1.09 -33.24 -15.91
N ALA A 40 -0.70 -32.19 -16.63
CA ALA A 40 0.70 -31.96 -16.98
C ALA A 40 1.56 -31.90 -15.69
N TYR A 41 2.64 -32.67 -15.64
CA TYR A 41 3.48 -32.77 -14.46
C TYR A 41 4.80 -31.98 -14.64
N PRO A 42 5.20 -31.14 -13.67
CA PRO A 42 4.53 -30.86 -12.40
C PRO A 42 3.49 -29.73 -12.47
N GLY A 43 3.61 -28.78 -13.41
CA GLY A 43 2.93 -27.49 -13.34
C GLY A 43 1.41 -27.51 -13.57
N GLY A 44 0.87 -28.48 -14.31
CA GLY A 44 -0.58 -28.69 -14.43
C GLY A 44 -1.18 -29.24 -13.13
N LEU A 45 -0.47 -30.15 -12.46
CA LEU A 45 -0.90 -30.71 -11.18
C LEU A 45 -0.84 -29.64 -10.07
N GLU A 46 0.20 -28.81 -10.05
CA GLU A 46 0.32 -27.69 -9.10
C GLU A 46 -0.81 -26.67 -9.27
N ARG A 47 -1.16 -26.34 -10.52
CA ARG A 47 -2.30 -25.47 -10.83
C ARG A 47 -3.63 -26.05 -10.36
N HIS A 48 -3.83 -27.36 -10.50
CA HIS A 48 -5.01 -28.03 -9.95
C HIS A 48 -5.06 -27.99 -8.41
N LEU A 49 -3.95 -28.21 -7.73
CA LEU A 49 -3.91 -28.15 -6.26
C LEU A 49 -4.22 -26.72 -5.75
N THR A 50 -3.69 -25.71 -6.42
CA THR A 50 -3.81 -24.30 -5.99
C THR A 50 -5.03 -23.57 -6.56
N GLY A 51 -5.65 -24.09 -7.63
CA GLY A 51 -6.69 -23.39 -8.39
C GLY A 51 -6.14 -22.24 -9.28
N TYR A 52 -4.84 -22.22 -9.56
CA TYR A 52 -4.20 -21.16 -10.34
C TYR A 52 -4.45 -21.30 -11.86
N GLY A 53 -4.76 -20.19 -12.53
CA GLY A 53 -4.84 -20.13 -14.00
C GLY A 53 -6.05 -20.84 -14.62
N ASN A 54 -7.27 -20.39 -14.28
CA ASN A 54 -8.56 -20.89 -14.79
C ASN A 54 -8.81 -22.40 -14.59
N MET A 55 -8.10 -23.04 -13.67
CA MET A 55 -8.26 -24.46 -13.36
C MET A 55 -9.09 -24.63 -12.09
N HIS A 56 -10.01 -25.61 -12.08
CA HIS A 56 -10.73 -25.96 -10.87
C HIS A 56 -9.76 -26.53 -9.82
N GLN A 57 -9.81 -25.94 -8.62
CA GLN A 57 -9.05 -26.41 -7.48
C GLN A 57 -9.47 -27.84 -7.11
N CYS A 58 -8.51 -28.69 -6.75
CA CYS A 58 -8.73 -30.00 -6.15
C CYS A 58 -9.77 -29.94 -5.03
N THR A 59 -10.84 -30.75 -5.11
CA THR A 59 -11.94 -30.75 -4.13
C THR A 59 -11.47 -31.08 -2.72
N VAL A 60 -10.51 -32.00 -2.58
CA VAL A 60 -9.94 -32.38 -1.27
C VAL A 60 -9.21 -31.20 -0.66
N LEU A 61 -8.32 -30.57 -1.43
CA LEU A 61 -7.54 -29.45 -0.93
C LEU A 61 -8.38 -28.19 -0.72
N GLY A 62 -9.36 -27.92 -1.60
CA GLY A 62 -10.34 -26.85 -1.43
C GLY A 62 -11.20 -27.03 -0.19
N THR A 63 -11.65 -28.25 0.11
CA THR A 63 -12.37 -28.55 1.37
C THR A 63 -11.48 -28.36 2.59
N ALA A 64 -10.22 -28.83 2.53
CA ALA A 64 -9.27 -28.65 3.62
C ALA A 64 -9.01 -27.16 3.90
N PHE A 65 -8.89 -26.31 2.87
CA PHE A 65 -8.77 -24.86 3.04
C PHE A 65 -10.01 -24.22 3.63
N LYS A 66 -11.21 -24.64 3.22
CA LYS A 66 -12.48 -24.15 3.80
C LYS A 66 -12.59 -24.47 5.29
N LEU A 67 -12.35 -25.73 5.66
CA LEU A 67 -12.35 -26.16 7.06
C LEU A 67 -11.28 -25.43 7.88
N SER A 68 -10.11 -25.21 7.30
CA SER A 68 -9.04 -24.44 7.95
C SER A 68 -9.45 -22.98 8.14
N ALA A 69 -10.09 -22.36 7.15
CA ALA A 69 -10.58 -21.00 7.23
C ALA A 69 -11.66 -20.84 8.29
N GLU A 70 -12.62 -21.77 8.36
CA GLU A 70 -13.66 -21.81 9.40
C GLU A 70 -13.05 -21.99 10.80
N TYR A 71 -12.12 -22.94 10.95
CA TYR A 71 -11.42 -23.20 12.21
C TYR A 71 -10.62 -21.97 12.69
N LEU A 72 -9.99 -21.25 11.76
CA LEU A 72 -9.19 -20.07 12.07
C LEU A 72 -10.02 -18.78 12.14
N HIS A 73 -11.29 -18.81 11.72
CA HIS A 73 -12.10 -17.61 11.54
C HIS A 73 -12.14 -16.74 12.80
N GLU A 74 -12.52 -17.31 13.93
CA GLU A 74 -12.59 -16.60 15.21
C GLU A 74 -11.22 -16.08 15.67
N ARG A 75 -10.14 -16.83 15.41
CA ARG A 75 -8.78 -16.40 15.77
C ARG A 75 -8.31 -15.23 14.92
N LEU A 76 -8.60 -15.25 13.62
CA LEU A 76 -8.29 -14.14 12.71
C LEU A 76 -9.11 -12.91 13.06
N LEU A 77 -10.43 -13.05 13.30
CA LEU A 77 -11.27 -11.95 13.76
C LEU A 77 -10.83 -11.37 15.11
N ALA A 78 -10.39 -12.22 16.04
CA ALA A 78 -9.84 -11.78 17.31
C ALA A 78 -8.50 -11.04 17.10
N SER A 79 -7.64 -11.53 16.21
CA SER A 79 -6.39 -10.86 15.83
C SER A 79 -6.66 -9.50 15.22
N ASP A 80 -7.56 -9.41 14.23
CA ASP A 80 -7.94 -8.16 13.58
C ASP A 80 -8.52 -7.14 14.56
N ARG A 81 -9.35 -7.61 15.52
CA ARG A 81 -9.88 -6.76 16.59
C ARG A 81 -8.77 -6.25 17.50
N ALA A 82 -7.88 -7.14 17.96
CA ALA A 82 -6.75 -6.76 18.80
C ALA A 82 -5.78 -5.81 18.10
N GLU A 83 -5.54 -5.99 16.79
CA GLU A 83 -4.73 -5.07 15.98
C GLU A 83 -5.38 -3.69 15.87
N LYS A 84 -6.71 -3.63 15.64
CA LYS A 84 -7.46 -2.38 15.60
C LYS A 84 -7.48 -1.68 16.96
N GLU A 85 -7.68 -2.40 18.06
CA GLU A 85 -7.64 -1.85 19.41
C GLU A 85 -6.25 -1.28 19.72
N ARG A 86 -5.18 -2.02 19.41
CA ARG A 86 -3.80 -1.51 19.53
C ARG A 86 -3.56 -0.28 18.67
N GLU A 87 -4.05 -0.25 17.43
CA GLU A 87 -3.93 0.94 16.58
C GLU A 87 -4.69 2.13 17.18
N GLN A 88 -5.88 1.91 17.75
CA GLN A 88 -6.66 2.95 18.41
C GLN A 88 -5.95 3.50 19.66
N GLU A 89 -5.40 2.63 20.51
CA GLU A 89 -4.60 3.03 21.67
C GLU A 89 -3.37 3.85 21.23
N ARG A 90 -2.67 3.38 20.19
CA ARG A 90 -1.55 4.12 19.60
C ARG A 90 -2.00 5.48 19.06
N ARG A 91 -3.13 5.55 18.35
CA ARG A 91 -3.68 6.83 17.84
C ARG A 91 -4.08 7.81 18.94
N GLN A 92 -4.33 7.36 20.16
CA GLN A 92 -4.61 8.22 21.31
C GLN A 92 -3.35 8.70 22.03
N THR A 93 -2.26 7.93 21.97
CA THR A 93 -1.06 8.14 22.79
C THR A 93 0.14 8.65 22.01
N GLU A 94 0.35 8.16 20.78
CA GLU A 94 1.50 8.49 19.95
C GLU A 94 1.32 9.82 19.23
N PRO A 95 2.40 10.58 18.98
CA PRO A 95 2.33 11.81 18.21
C PRO A 95 1.94 11.54 16.75
N MET A 96 1.06 12.38 16.23
CA MET A 96 0.52 12.29 14.87
C MET A 96 0.74 13.58 14.09
N VAL A 97 0.63 13.50 12.76
CA VAL A 97 0.70 14.65 11.84
C VAL A 97 -0.52 14.68 10.93
N ARG A 98 -1.16 15.84 10.85
CA ARG A 98 -2.14 16.14 9.80
C ARG A 98 -1.42 16.61 8.55
N HIS A 99 -1.29 15.70 7.59
CA HIS A 99 -0.58 15.92 6.33
C HIS A 99 -1.54 16.25 5.17
N ALA A 100 -2.80 15.86 5.28
CA ALA A 100 -3.84 16.10 4.29
C ALA A 100 -5.13 16.61 4.94
N ALA A 101 -5.90 17.40 4.20
CA ALA A 101 -7.14 18.00 4.72
C ALA A 101 -8.29 16.99 4.92
N GLN A 102 -8.26 15.85 4.22
CA GLN A 102 -9.36 14.88 4.14
C GLN A 102 -8.97 13.48 4.63
N GLU A 103 -7.73 13.29 5.09
CA GLU A 103 -7.25 12.01 5.62
C GLU A 103 -7.14 12.07 7.14
N PRO A 104 -7.34 10.93 7.84
CA PRO A 104 -7.02 10.88 9.26
C PRO A 104 -5.55 11.24 9.47
N PRO A 105 -5.19 11.87 10.61
CA PRO A 105 -3.80 12.08 10.94
C PRO A 105 -3.03 10.76 10.87
N ALA A 106 -1.76 10.86 10.46
CA ALA A 106 -0.86 9.73 10.38
C ALA A 106 0.17 9.80 11.51
N PHE A 107 0.72 8.66 11.91
CA PHE A 107 1.73 8.63 12.97
C PHE A 107 3.01 9.38 12.56
N LEU A 108 3.54 10.19 13.47
CA LEU A 108 4.69 11.06 13.19
C LEU A 108 5.98 10.24 12.93
N TYR A 109 6.16 9.13 13.64
CA TYR A 109 7.37 8.31 13.58
C TYR A 109 7.16 6.95 12.91
N GLN A 110 6.06 6.76 12.20
CA GLN A 110 5.82 5.50 11.50
C GLN A 110 6.71 5.38 10.26
N THR A 111 7.41 4.26 10.17
CA THR A 111 8.09 3.84 8.94
C THR A 111 7.05 3.43 7.92
N GLU A 112 6.83 4.28 6.92
CA GLU A 112 6.00 3.94 5.77
C GLU A 112 6.81 3.28 4.66
N TRP A 113 6.12 2.64 3.71
CA TRP A 113 6.68 2.16 2.44
C TRP A 113 7.39 3.27 1.63
N ARG A 114 7.12 4.55 1.94
CA ARG A 114 7.69 5.74 1.29
C ARG A 114 9.12 6.11 1.73
N GLY A 115 9.70 5.40 2.69
CA GLY A 115 11.08 5.60 3.12
C GLY A 115 11.26 5.54 4.65
N PRO A 116 12.51 5.62 5.15
CA PRO A 116 12.75 5.61 6.58
C PRO A 116 12.11 6.84 7.24
N ALA A 117 11.50 6.62 8.41
CA ALA A 117 10.98 7.70 9.25
C ALA A 117 12.12 8.62 9.67
N ARG A 118 11.84 9.93 9.71
CA ARG A 118 12.77 10.94 10.22
C ARG A 118 12.93 10.76 11.73
N GLY A 119 14.18 10.64 12.19
CA GLY A 119 14.49 10.58 13.63
C GLY A 119 14.24 11.90 14.36
N GLU A 120 14.12 11.85 15.69
CA GLU A 120 13.75 13.01 16.54
C GLU A 120 14.64 14.25 16.33
N ALA A 121 15.97 14.08 16.26
CA ALA A 121 16.89 15.20 16.05
C ALA A 121 16.64 15.90 14.70
N LYS A 122 16.47 15.11 13.62
CA LYS A 122 16.18 15.63 12.28
C LYS A 122 14.76 16.20 12.17
N MET A 123 13.83 15.77 13.01
CA MET A 123 12.49 16.36 13.13
C MET A 123 12.59 17.79 13.67
N GLY A 124 13.40 18.04 14.69
CA GLY A 124 13.63 19.40 15.20
C GLY A 124 14.17 20.36 14.14
N GLU A 125 15.10 19.90 13.30
CA GLU A 125 15.61 20.67 12.15
C GLU A 125 14.52 20.96 11.11
N ALA A 126 13.65 19.99 10.83
CA ALA A 126 12.53 20.16 9.91
C ALA A 126 11.50 21.16 10.45
N GLU A 127 11.16 21.09 11.74
CA GLU A 127 10.27 22.05 12.40
C GLU A 127 10.86 23.46 12.37
N GLN A 128 12.15 23.62 12.67
CA GLN A 128 12.82 24.92 12.58
C GLN A 128 12.80 25.47 11.14
N ARG A 129 13.00 24.59 10.15
CA ARG A 129 12.92 24.97 8.74
C ARG A 129 11.53 25.43 8.33
N LEU A 130 10.48 24.77 8.83
CA LEU A 130 9.09 25.17 8.60
C LEU A 130 8.79 26.51 9.25
N ARG A 131 9.27 26.76 10.48
CA ARG A 131 9.16 28.08 11.12
C ARG A 131 9.84 29.18 10.30
N ASN A 132 11.00 28.90 9.72
CA ASN A 132 11.70 29.84 8.84
C ASN A 132 10.98 30.08 7.49
N LEU A 133 10.01 29.23 7.13
CA LEU A 133 9.14 29.36 5.97
C LEU A 133 7.77 29.96 6.33
N ASP A 134 7.65 30.56 7.52
CA ASP A 134 6.42 31.17 8.05
C ASP A 134 5.26 30.17 8.25
N PHE A 135 5.57 28.87 8.43
CA PHE A 135 4.53 27.89 8.80
C PHE A 135 4.15 28.03 10.28
N GLU A 136 2.85 27.99 10.52
CA GLU A 136 2.29 27.85 11.86
C GLU A 136 2.28 26.38 12.26
N ILE A 137 2.80 26.10 13.46
CA ILE A 137 2.77 24.76 14.06
C ILE A 137 1.67 24.75 15.11
N VAL A 138 0.54 24.14 14.78
CA VAL A 138 -0.62 23.99 15.67
C VAL A 138 -0.58 22.59 16.28
N VAL A 139 -0.65 22.51 17.60
CA VAL A 139 -0.67 21.24 18.34
C VAL A 139 -2.02 21.10 19.02
N GLU A 140 -2.80 20.11 18.60
CA GLU A 140 -4.12 19.78 19.15
C GLU A 140 -4.07 18.36 19.72
N GLY A 141 -3.93 18.24 21.04
CA GLY A 141 -3.72 16.95 21.70
C GLY A 141 -2.39 16.32 21.28
N ASN A 142 -2.45 15.13 20.67
CA ASN A 142 -1.29 14.43 20.10
C ASN A 142 -1.08 14.70 18.60
N VAL A 143 -1.92 15.52 17.96
CA VAL A 143 -1.82 15.82 16.52
C VAL A 143 -1.08 17.13 16.31
N ARG A 144 -0.02 17.10 15.49
CA ARG A 144 0.71 18.27 15.00
C ARG A 144 0.23 18.62 13.59
N THR A 145 -0.08 19.88 13.36
CA THR A 145 -0.46 20.41 12.06
C THR A 145 0.52 21.51 11.68
N TYR A 146 1.21 21.34 10.56
CA TYR A 146 2.09 22.34 9.98
C TYR A 146 1.33 23.03 8.85
N ARG A 147 0.81 24.23 9.10
CA ARG A 147 -0.04 24.94 8.15
C ARG A 147 0.57 26.25 7.70
N PHE A 148 0.38 26.57 6.43
CA PHE A 148 0.64 27.87 5.86
C PHE A 148 -0.58 28.28 5.06
N VAL A 149 -1.13 29.46 5.38
CA VAL A 149 -2.34 29.99 4.73
C VAL A 149 -1.93 31.24 3.96
N GLN A 150 -2.23 31.25 2.66
CA GLN A 150 -2.02 32.42 1.81
C GLN A 150 -3.23 32.60 0.90
N ASP A 151 -3.92 33.73 1.04
CA ASP A 151 -5.13 34.06 0.30
C ASP A 151 -6.21 32.95 0.42
N ASP A 152 -6.52 32.26 -0.67
CA ASP A 152 -7.48 31.15 -0.73
C ASP A 152 -6.82 29.76 -0.63
N TRP A 153 -5.52 29.69 -0.34
CA TRP A 153 -4.74 28.46 -0.35
C TRP A 153 -4.30 28.06 1.04
N LEU A 154 -4.59 26.80 1.39
CA LEU A 154 -4.06 26.09 2.54
C LEU A 154 -2.96 25.14 2.09
N VAL A 155 -1.77 25.30 2.65
CA VAL A 155 -0.63 24.40 2.44
C VAL A 155 -0.36 23.65 3.73
N LEU A 156 -0.45 22.32 3.67
CA LEU A 156 -0.09 21.44 4.78
C LEU A 156 1.28 20.82 4.50
N ALA A 157 2.17 20.82 5.49
CA ALA A 157 3.49 20.20 5.37
C ALA A 157 3.56 18.85 6.09
N ASP A 158 4.24 17.90 5.47
CA ASP A 158 4.56 16.59 6.00
C ASP A 158 6.09 16.39 6.11
N PRO A 159 6.66 16.56 7.32
CA PRO A 159 8.10 16.37 7.56
C PRO A 159 8.50 14.92 7.86
N ARG A 160 7.58 13.93 7.84
CA ARG A 160 7.85 12.57 8.33
C ARG A 160 8.94 11.83 7.55
N VAL A 161 9.05 12.08 6.24
CA VAL A 161 10.02 11.39 5.39
C VAL A 161 11.42 11.95 5.60
N ALA A 162 12.42 11.09 5.77
CA ALA A 162 13.81 11.54 5.88
C ALA A 162 14.27 12.26 4.59
N ASN A 163 15.09 13.32 4.76
CA ASN A 163 15.74 14.09 3.70
C ASN A 163 14.83 14.96 2.82
N LYS A 164 13.51 14.96 3.06
CA LYS A 164 12.57 15.84 2.38
C LYS A 164 11.40 16.24 3.27
N ILE A 165 10.76 17.34 2.91
CA ILE A 165 9.47 17.77 3.44
C ILE A 165 8.51 17.79 2.27
N GLU A 166 7.40 17.07 2.40
CA GLU A 166 6.32 17.08 1.40
C GLU A 166 5.30 18.15 1.76
N PHE A 167 4.66 18.72 0.76
CA PHE A 167 3.66 19.77 0.90
C PHE A 167 2.45 19.41 0.07
N GLU A 168 1.27 19.55 0.68
CA GLU A 168 -0.01 19.41 0.00
C GLU A 168 -0.71 20.77 -0.06
N VAL A 169 -1.11 21.17 -1.26
CA VAL A 169 -1.81 22.42 -1.52
C VAL A 169 -3.30 22.13 -1.72
N THR A 170 -4.14 22.84 -0.99
CA THR A 170 -5.60 22.74 -1.07
C THR A 170 -6.23 24.13 -1.15
N SER A 171 -7.18 24.34 -2.04
CA SER A 171 -8.01 25.57 -2.04
C SER A 171 -9.07 25.50 -0.95
N LEU A 172 -9.28 26.62 -0.24
CA LEU A 172 -10.31 26.76 0.79
C LEU A 172 -11.69 26.97 0.17
N SER A 173 -11.79 27.68 -0.95
CA SER A 173 -13.06 27.96 -1.63
C SER A 173 -13.51 26.88 -2.62
N LYS A 174 -12.57 26.20 -3.30
CA LYS A 174 -12.90 25.24 -4.36
C LYS A 174 -12.94 23.81 -3.81
N PRO A 175 -14.01 23.04 -4.06
CA PRO A 175 -14.06 21.64 -3.66
C PRO A 175 -12.98 20.83 -4.38
N LYS A 176 -12.31 19.92 -3.67
CA LYS A 176 -11.34 18.98 -4.26
C LYS A 176 -12.04 18.10 -5.31
N LYS A 177 -11.80 18.35 -6.61
CA LYS A 177 -12.02 17.32 -7.63
C LYS A 177 -10.99 16.20 -7.42
N LYS A 178 -11.36 14.93 -7.66
CA LYS A 178 -10.39 13.83 -7.67
C LYS A 178 -9.32 14.19 -8.71
N PRO A 179 -8.05 14.36 -8.32
CA PRO A 179 -7.03 14.80 -9.25
C PRO A 179 -6.90 13.74 -10.36
N GLN A 180 -6.91 14.17 -11.61
CA GLN A 180 -6.75 13.29 -12.77
C GLN A 180 -5.35 12.63 -12.77
N HIS A 181 -4.39 13.24 -12.07
CA HIS A 181 -3.04 12.73 -11.85
C HIS A 181 -2.67 12.78 -10.36
N TRP A 182 -2.11 11.69 -9.83
CA TRP A 182 -1.77 11.48 -8.41
C TRP A 182 -0.75 12.46 -7.78
N ARG A 183 -0.26 13.46 -8.53
CA ARG A 183 0.72 14.48 -8.08
C ARG A 183 0.29 15.93 -8.30
N ALA A 184 -0.93 16.20 -8.79
CA ALA A 184 -1.29 17.54 -9.25
C ALA A 184 -1.20 18.63 -8.16
N ASN A 185 -1.29 18.25 -6.88
CA ASN A 185 -1.44 19.20 -5.76
C ASN A 185 -0.34 19.03 -4.70
N THR A 186 0.70 18.26 -4.99
CA THR A 186 1.76 17.97 -4.02
C THR A 186 3.13 18.29 -4.58
N PHE A 187 4.00 18.85 -3.73
CA PHE A 187 5.41 19.07 -4.06
C PHE A 187 6.28 18.73 -2.84
N TYR A 188 7.59 18.68 -3.05
CA TYR A 188 8.53 18.44 -1.95
C TYR A 188 9.70 19.41 -1.98
N MET A 189 10.34 19.58 -0.83
CA MET A 189 11.64 20.24 -0.70
C MET A 189 12.62 19.30 -0.03
N LEU A 190 13.86 19.25 -0.54
CA LEU A 190 14.91 18.44 0.06
C LEU A 190 15.53 19.17 1.25
N ASP A 191 15.89 18.43 2.28
CA ASP A 191 16.62 18.97 3.42
C ASP A 191 17.98 19.53 3.01
N SER A 192 18.60 18.94 1.98
CA SER A 192 19.89 19.36 1.44
C SER A 192 19.89 20.76 0.81
N TYR A 193 18.72 21.38 0.64
CA TYR A 193 18.65 22.74 0.09
C TYR A 193 19.14 23.75 1.13
N ALA A 194 20.29 24.36 0.89
CA ALA A 194 20.86 25.40 1.77
C ALA A 194 20.68 26.83 1.23
N VAL A 195 20.60 27.01 -0.09
CA VAL A 195 20.56 28.32 -0.75
C VAL A 195 19.13 28.69 -1.14
N ASP A 196 18.73 29.92 -0.80
CA ASP A 196 17.44 30.54 -1.15
C ASP A 196 16.23 29.62 -0.91
N ILE A 197 16.10 29.17 0.35
CA ILE A 197 15.01 28.27 0.76
C ILE A 197 13.64 28.94 0.56
N PRO A 198 13.41 30.21 0.96
CA PRO A 198 12.12 30.87 0.76
C PRO A 198 11.76 31.09 -0.71
N GLY A 199 12.72 31.49 -1.56
CA GLY A 199 12.46 31.69 -2.99
C GLY A 199 12.11 30.38 -3.70
N LYS A 200 12.80 29.28 -3.37
CA LYS A 200 12.46 27.95 -3.89
C LYS A 200 11.09 27.46 -3.44
N PHE A 201 10.72 27.71 -2.19
CA PHE A 201 9.40 27.37 -1.67
C PHE A 201 8.31 28.12 -2.46
N ARG A 202 8.41 29.45 -2.57
CA ARG A 202 7.45 30.28 -3.30
C ARG A 202 7.30 29.87 -4.76
N LYS A 203 8.42 29.57 -5.44
CA LYS A 203 8.40 29.10 -6.83
C LYS A 203 7.64 27.78 -6.99
N ARG A 204 7.84 26.82 -6.08
CA ARG A 204 7.13 25.53 -6.12
C ARG A 204 5.67 25.64 -5.73
N LEU A 205 5.37 26.50 -4.75
CA LEU A 205 4.00 26.81 -4.36
C LEU A 205 3.23 27.38 -5.56
N GLN A 206 3.80 28.35 -6.28
CA GLN A 206 3.15 28.91 -7.48
C GLN A 206 2.91 27.83 -8.55
N GLN A 207 3.91 26.98 -8.82
CA GLN A 207 3.75 25.87 -9.78
C GLN A 207 2.63 24.90 -9.39
N ALA A 208 2.48 24.61 -8.10
CA ALA A 208 1.42 23.75 -7.59
C ALA A 208 0.03 24.41 -7.70
N ILE A 209 -0.06 25.71 -7.43
CA ILE A 209 -1.28 26.52 -7.62
C ILE A 209 -1.69 26.53 -9.09
N ASP A 210 -0.75 26.82 -10.00
CA ASP A 210 -1.00 26.85 -11.44
C ASP A 210 -1.50 25.47 -11.94
N SER A 211 -0.87 24.39 -11.46
CA SER A 211 -1.26 23.01 -11.78
C SER A 211 -2.66 22.66 -11.25
N PHE A 212 -3.02 23.15 -10.05
CA PHE A 212 -4.34 22.96 -9.48
C PHE A 212 -5.43 23.66 -10.29
N ASP A 213 -5.17 24.89 -10.72
CA ASP A 213 -6.11 25.67 -11.53
C ASP A 213 -6.27 25.12 -12.96
N ASP A 214 -5.19 24.60 -13.56
CA ASP A 214 -5.26 23.91 -14.85
C ASP A 214 -6.08 22.63 -14.74
N ALA A 215 -5.88 21.83 -13.69
CA ALA A 215 -6.68 20.65 -13.41
C ALA A 215 -8.16 20.98 -13.13
N ALA A 216 -8.46 22.18 -12.62
CA ALA A 216 -9.83 22.62 -12.37
C ALA A 216 -10.59 23.02 -13.65
N LYS A 217 -9.86 23.50 -14.68
CA LYS A 217 -10.41 23.92 -15.99
C LYS A 217 -10.70 22.74 -16.94
N SER A 218 -10.03 21.60 -16.73
CA SER A 218 -10.32 20.31 -17.39
C SER A 218 -11.48 19.55 -16.74
#